data_AF-A0AAE6ZJK8-F1
#
_entry.id   AF-A0AAE6ZJK8-F1
#
_cell.length_a   1.000
_cell.length_b   1.000
_cell.length_c   1.000
_cell.angle_alpha   90.00
_cell.angle_beta   90.00
_cell.angle_gamma   90.00
#
_symmetry.space_group_name_H-M   'P 1'
#
loop_
_entity.id
_entity.type
_entity.pdbx_description
1 polymer ?
#
loop_
_entity_poly.entity_id
_entity_poly.type
_entity_poly.pdbx_seq_one_letter_code
_entity_poly.pdbx_strand_id
1 'polypeptide(L)'
;MQIITRDATTQQLEAAIAQNHRDLFLLDARIKNGVIHQQDGLCWTYTEKEGAGTILFPALSDNIAPLNAMMDFYQQHQGKHIGCWSLQPAETAHLDALLLARGFQPGWQPCWMSLDLQTINTGFPLPEGLHIAADNETPLHTITALPYAGDNNSCSTGLQHEDQAQVQRFVAALNGTIVAQTLLLFGGGVAGIYNVGVVPEARGKGIGKAIVSAACLYAREKGYHYATLNANPMGRPVYEQLGFQWIGDGLTWWITDDRLQSRPPDAAGTALAEAVGKGDMAALAAFAGADLNKPLCNGMQLLELAAHCGQPAAAEWLIAHGAACSALDAWNLGWKDRAAALLAENPAEVNRLYGNFQYTLLHVAVEKNDIALAQLALSAGPDLQITDAIHEGNALGWAYYLDRPAIEAMIKAYQSAQGL
;
A
#
# COMPACT_ATOMS: atom_id res chain seq x y z
N MET A 1 17.91 23.67 1.44
CA MET A 1 16.76 23.15 0.66
C MET A 1 15.75 24.27 0.50
N GLN A 2 15.18 24.48 -0.68
CA GLN A 2 14.27 25.60 -0.94
C GLN A 2 12.88 25.25 -0.40
N ILE A 3 12.37 26.01 0.57
CA ILE A 3 10.99 25.88 1.05
C ILE A 3 10.05 26.19 -0.13
N ILE A 4 9.01 25.38 -0.29
CA ILE A 4 8.00 25.64 -1.32
C ILE A 4 7.25 26.91 -0.95
N THR A 5 7.28 27.87 -1.85
CA THR A 5 6.61 29.18 -1.69
C THR A 5 5.12 29.06 -2.00
N ARG A 6 4.36 30.15 -1.82
CA ARG A 6 2.92 30.18 -2.06
C ARG A 6 2.56 29.79 -3.50
N ASP A 7 1.30 29.38 -3.68
CA ASP A 7 0.68 29.04 -4.97
C ASP A 7 1.33 27.83 -5.68
N ALA A 8 1.79 26.85 -4.90
CA ALA A 8 2.33 25.61 -5.43
C ALA A 8 1.28 24.84 -6.24
N THR A 9 1.66 24.41 -7.43
CA THR A 9 0.85 23.52 -8.27
C THR A 9 0.76 22.13 -7.66
N THR A 10 -0.27 21.36 -8.02
CA THR A 10 -0.42 19.95 -7.61
C THR A 10 0.84 19.13 -7.92
N GLN A 11 1.43 19.30 -9.11
CA GLN A 11 2.64 18.60 -9.53
C GLN A 11 3.85 18.95 -8.63
N GLN A 12 4.00 20.21 -8.22
CA GLN A 12 5.05 20.61 -7.29
C GLN A 12 4.83 19.97 -5.91
N LEU A 13 3.59 19.87 -5.44
CA LEU A 13 3.25 19.22 -4.18
C LEU A 13 3.49 17.70 -4.24
N GLU A 14 3.14 17.02 -5.34
CA GLU A 14 3.45 15.60 -5.56
C GLU A 14 4.95 15.32 -5.49
N ALA A 15 5.76 16.12 -6.19
CA ALA A 15 7.22 15.99 -6.14
C ALA A 15 7.77 16.24 -4.72
N ALA A 16 7.22 17.23 -4.01
CA ALA A 16 7.59 17.54 -2.64
C ALA A 16 7.25 16.42 -1.66
N ILE A 17 6.08 15.79 -1.85
CA ILE A 17 5.61 14.64 -1.09
C ILE A 17 6.56 13.47 -1.27
N ALA A 18 6.85 13.11 -2.52
CA ALA A 18 7.76 12.03 -2.85
C ALA A 18 9.16 12.29 -2.26
N GLN A 19 9.65 13.52 -2.34
CA GLN A 19 10.93 13.90 -1.76
C GLN A 19 10.91 13.87 -0.22
N ASN A 20 9.88 14.40 0.43
CA ASN A 20 9.77 14.35 1.89
C ASN A 20 9.71 12.91 2.40
N HIS A 21 8.98 12.04 1.71
CA HIS A 21 8.89 10.63 2.06
C HIS A 21 10.20 9.87 1.79
N ARG A 22 10.93 10.22 0.72
CA ARG A 22 12.30 9.75 0.48
C ARG A 22 13.22 10.18 1.62
N ASP A 23 13.17 11.45 2.02
CA ASP A 23 13.99 11.99 3.12
C ASP A 23 13.73 11.22 4.43
N LEU A 24 12.48 10.85 4.72
CA LEU A 24 12.10 10.07 5.90
C LEU A 24 12.84 8.73 5.95
N PHE A 25 12.74 7.93 4.88
CA PHE A 25 13.34 6.59 4.86
C PHE A 25 14.86 6.61 4.76
N LEU A 26 15.44 7.63 4.12
CA LEU A 26 16.88 7.83 4.12
C LEU A 26 17.40 8.20 5.51
N LEU A 27 16.65 9.05 6.24
CA LEU A 27 16.98 9.38 7.62
C LEU A 27 16.86 8.16 8.53
N ASP A 28 15.75 7.42 8.42
CA ASP A 28 15.52 6.20 9.20
C ASP A 28 16.61 5.15 8.98
N ALA A 29 17.01 4.92 7.72
CA ALA A 29 18.10 4.01 7.40
C ALA A 29 19.41 4.42 8.07
N ARG A 30 19.76 5.72 8.08
CA ARG A 30 20.98 6.21 8.75
C ARG A 30 20.95 5.96 10.24
N ILE A 31 19.83 6.26 10.89
CA ILE A 31 19.62 6.06 12.34
C ILE A 31 19.78 4.59 12.72
N LYS A 32 19.27 3.70 11.86
CA LYS A 32 19.38 2.24 12.05
C LYS A 32 20.75 1.67 11.66
N ASN A 33 21.73 2.51 11.29
CA ASN A 33 23.02 2.10 10.72
C ASN A 33 22.86 1.18 9.48
N GLY A 34 21.81 1.41 8.70
CA GLY A 34 21.57 0.77 7.42
C GLY A 34 22.39 1.37 6.29
N VAL A 35 22.32 0.71 5.13
CA VAL A 35 22.97 1.17 3.90
C VAL A 35 21.96 1.89 3.01
N ILE A 36 22.47 2.86 2.24
CA ILE A 36 21.72 3.62 1.25
C ILE A 36 22.45 3.47 -0.09
N HIS A 37 21.71 3.10 -1.12
CA HIS A 37 22.19 2.99 -2.48
C HIS A 37 21.44 3.94 -3.40
N GLN A 38 22.15 4.48 -4.39
CA GLN A 38 21.60 5.31 -5.46
C GLN A 38 22.30 4.95 -6.76
N GLN A 39 21.51 4.59 -7.77
CA GLN A 39 22.01 4.23 -9.09
C GLN A 39 20.95 4.48 -10.15
N ASP A 40 21.27 5.31 -11.15
CA ASP A 40 20.50 5.50 -12.39
C ASP A 40 18.97 5.63 -12.21
N GLY A 41 18.52 6.50 -11.30
CA GLY A 41 17.09 6.73 -11.04
C GLY A 41 16.45 5.80 -10.00
N LEU A 42 17.20 4.83 -9.48
CA LEU A 42 16.80 3.97 -8.38
C LEU A 42 17.49 4.40 -7.08
N CYS A 43 16.73 4.48 -5.99
CA CYS A 43 17.24 4.70 -4.64
C CYS A 43 16.62 3.68 -3.70
N TRP A 44 17.44 2.99 -2.93
CA TRP A 44 16.95 2.01 -1.97
C TRP A 44 17.80 1.94 -0.70
N THR A 45 17.19 1.44 0.36
CA THR A 45 17.80 1.27 1.68
C THR A 45 17.81 -0.19 2.10
N TYR A 46 18.67 -0.53 3.06
CA TYR A 46 18.67 -1.83 3.72
C TYR A 46 19.18 -1.76 5.16
N THR A 47 18.49 -2.43 6.08
CA THR A 47 18.84 -2.54 7.50
C THR A 47 19.07 -4.01 7.88
N GLU A 48 20.33 -4.40 8.05
CA GLU A 48 20.78 -5.78 8.29
C GLU A 48 20.03 -6.48 9.43
N LYS A 49 19.88 -5.79 10.58
CA LYS A 49 19.25 -6.35 11.78
C LYS A 49 17.78 -6.75 11.54
N GLU A 50 17.09 -6.00 10.68
CA GLU A 50 15.66 -6.20 10.39
C GLU A 50 15.46 -7.10 9.16
N GLY A 51 16.48 -7.25 8.31
CA GLY A 51 16.32 -7.83 6.98
C GLY A 51 15.36 -7.02 6.11
N ALA A 52 15.29 -5.70 6.36
CA ALA A 52 14.29 -4.82 5.79
C ALA A 52 14.91 -3.81 4.82
N GLY A 53 14.18 -3.47 3.77
CA GLY A 53 14.63 -2.50 2.77
C GLY A 53 13.49 -1.69 2.21
N THR A 54 13.78 -0.49 1.71
CA THR A 54 12.78 0.35 1.06
C THR A 54 13.32 0.93 -0.23
N ILE A 55 12.56 0.78 -1.30
CA ILE A 55 12.80 1.33 -2.62
C ILE A 55 11.97 2.61 -2.74
N LEU A 56 12.63 3.73 -3.05
CA LEU A 56 12.08 5.08 -2.88
C LEU A 56 11.85 5.73 -4.24
N PHE A 57 10.59 5.73 -4.69
CA PHE A 57 10.10 6.41 -5.91
C PHE A 57 11.01 6.18 -7.12
N PRO A 58 11.04 4.93 -7.67
CA PRO A 58 11.86 4.61 -8.83
C PRO A 58 11.52 5.47 -10.04
N ALA A 59 12.55 6.07 -10.62
CA ALA A 59 12.50 6.86 -11.85
C ALA A 59 13.51 6.28 -12.86
N LEU A 60 13.39 4.98 -13.12
CA LEU A 60 14.24 4.26 -14.06
C LEU A 60 13.89 4.66 -15.49
N SER A 61 14.93 4.77 -16.32
CA SER A 61 14.79 4.74 -17.78
C SER A 61 14.50 3.30 -18.26
N ASP A 62 14.54 3.06 -19.57
CA ASP A 62 14.40 1.70 -20.14
C ASP A 62 15.48 0.71 -19.65
N ASN A 63 16.58 1.21 -19.07
CA ASN A 63 17.62 0.38 -18.47
C ASN A 63 17.20 -0.16 -17.08
N ILE A 64 16.84 -1.44 -17.03
CA ILE A 64 16.47 -2.15 -15.80
C ILE A 64 17.65 -2.78 -15.04
N ALA A 65 18.89 -2.63 -15.52
CA ALA A 65 20.07 -3.20 -14.84
C ALA A 65 20.21 -2.78 -13.36
N PRO A 66 19.93 -1.52 -12.96
CA PRO A 66 19.97 -1.13 -11.55
C PRO A 66 18.95 -1.90 -10.69
N LEU A 67 17.78 -2.20 -11.24
CA LEU A 67 16.74 -2.99 -10.55
C LEU A 67 17.22 -4.42 -10.30
N ASN A 68 17.90 -5.04 -11.27
CA ASN A 68 18.47 -6.38 -11.09
C ASN A 68 19.58 -6.38 -10.03
N ALA A 69 20.50 -5.40 -10.09
CA ALA A 69 21.57 -5.28 -9.10
C ALA A 69 21.02 -5.08 -7.67
N MET A 70 19.94 -4.31 -7.52
CA MET A 70 19.23 -4.16 -6.25
C MET A 70 18.62 -5.48 -5.78
N MET A 71 17.99 -6.27 -6.66
CA MET A 71 17.45 -7.58 -6.28
C MET A 71 18.55 -8.55 -5.85
N ASP A 72 19.65 -8.61 -6.60
CA ASP A 72 20.82 -9.43 -6.25
C ASP A 72 21.37 -9.02 -4.88
N PHE A 73 21.45 -7.72 -4.62
CA PHE A 73 21.85 -7.19 -3.31
C PHE A 73 20.93 -7.69 -2.19
N TYR A 74 19.61 -7.52 -2.33
CA TYR A 74 18.66 -7.96 -1.30
C TYR A 74 18.70 -9.48 -1.09
N GLN A 75 18.87 -10.25 -2.17
CA GLN A 75 19.00 -11.69 -2.06
C GLN A 75 20.25 -12.09 -1.26
N GLN A 76 21.42 -11.50 -1.59
CA GLN A 76 22.70 -11.77 -0.93
C GLN A 76 22.69 -11.40 0.56
N HIS A 77 21.92 -10.37 0.94
CA HIS A 77 21.85 -9.88 2.32
C HIS A 77 20.66 -10.44 3.11
N GLN A 78 19.95 -11.46 2.61
CA GLN A 78 18.79 -12.06 3.31
C GLN A 78 17.60 -11.10 3.52
N GLY A 79 17.35 -10.21 2.55
CA GLY A 79 16.21 -9.30 2.56
C GLY A 79 14.87 -10.04 2.51
N LYS A 80 13.98 -9.73 3.46
CA LYS A 80 12.69 -10.40 3.67
C LYS A 80 11.50 -9.45 3.95
N HIS A 81 11.79 -8.17 4.21
CA HIS A 81 10.79 -7.12 4.39
C HIS A 81 11.11 -5.92 3.49
N ILE A 82 10.82 -6.05 2.19
CA ILE A 82 11.22 -5.06 1.19
C ILE A 82 9.97 -4.37 0.65
N GLY A 83 9.88 -3.06 0.86
CA GLY A 83 8.81 -2.22 0.33
C GLY A 83 9.28 -1.39 -0.85
N CYS A 84 8.42 -1.20 -1.86
CA CYS A 84 8.60 -0.18 -2.89
C CYS A 84 7.48 0.85 -2.80
N TRP A 85 7.83 2.12 -2.89
CA TRP A 85 6.89 3.24 -2.91
C TRP A 85 6.99 3.98 -4.24
N SER A 86 5.85 4.38 -4.80
CA SER A 86 5.79 5.23 -5.97
C SER A 86 4.58 6.18 -5.91
N LEU A 87 4.60 7.21 -6.74
CA LEU A 87 3.40 8.00 -7.05
C LEU A 87 2.49 7.21 -8.00
N GLN A 88 1.26 7.69 -8.19
CA GLN A 88 0.35 7.18 -9.21
C GLN A 88 0.02 8.30 -10.24
N PRO A 89 0.34 8.10 -11.53
CA PRO A 89 1.06 6.96 -12.09
C PRO A 89 2.53 6.90 -11.64
N ALA A 90 3.13 5.70 -11.68
CA ALA A 90 4.55 5.55 -11.43
C ALA A 90 5.36 6.23 -12.55
N GLU A 91 6.49 6.84 -12.19
CA GLU A 91 7.40 7.49 -13.16
C GLU A 91 8.11 6.46 -14.04
N THR A 92 8.52 5.33 -13.45
CA THR A 92 9.04 4.18 -14.20
C THR A 92 7.91 3.47 -14.95
N ALA A 93 8.04 3.37 -16.27
CA ALA A 93 7.10 2.62 -17.10
C ALA A 93 7.07 1.13 -16.71
N HIS A 94 5.87 0.55 -16.64
CA HIS A 94 5.64 -0.87 -16.32
C HIS A 94 6.29 -1.33 -14.99
N LEU A 95 6.43 -0.43 -14.00
CA LEU A 95 7.05 -0.74 -12.72
C LEU A 95 6.37 -1.91 -11.99
N ASP A 96 5.05 -2.00 -12.09
CA ASP A 96 4.25 -3.12 -11.60
C ASP A 96 4.72 -4.45 -12.19
N ALA A 97 4.79 -4.56 -13.52
CA ALA A 97 5.25 -5.77 -14.21
C ALA A 97 6.68 -6.15 -13.79
N LEU A 98 7.57 -5.15 -13.68
CA LEU A 98 8.96 -5.36 -13.28
C LEU A 98 9.08 -5.89 -11.83
N LEU A 99 8.34 -5.33 -10.89
CA LEU A 99 8.40 -5.73 -9.49
C LEU A 99 7.72 -7.09 -9.25
N LEU A 100 6.55 -7.32 -9.86
CA LEU A 100 5.83 -8.60 -9.73
C LEU A 100 6.64 -9.77 -10.30
N ALA A 101 7.32 -9.57 -11.44
CA ALA A 101 8.26 -10.55 -12.01
C ALA A 101 9.41 -10.93 -11.05
N ARG A 102 9.74 -10.05 -10.11
CA ARG A 102 10.83 -10.19 -9.12
C ARG A 102 10.37 -10.64 -7.74
N GLY A 103 9.10 -11.04 -7.59
CA GLY A 103 8.60 -11.62 -6.35
C GLY A 103 7.90 -10.65 -5.40
N PHE A 104 7.78 -9.37 -5.77
CA PHE A 104 6.92 -8.44 -5.04
C PHE A 104 5.44 -8.80 -5.22
N GLN A 105 4.60 -8.38 -4.27
CA GLN A 105 3.13 -8.37 -4.39
C GLN A 105 2.61 -6.94 -4.33
N PRO A 106 1.44 -6.64 -4.93
CA PRO A 106 0.80 -5.35 -4.74
C PRO A 106 0.54 -5.08 -3.25
N GLY A 107 0.80 -3.85 -2.84
CA GLY A 107 0.54 -3.36 -1.49
C GLY A 107 -0.70 -2.50 -1.41
N TRP A 108 -0.85 -1.84 -0.28
CA TRP A 108 -1.92 -0.85 -0.07
C TRP A 108 -1.62 0.45 -0.85
N GLN A 109 -2.66 1.25 -1.05
CA GLN A 109 -2.59 2.50 -1.83
C GLN A 109 -2.48 3.72 -0.89
N PRO A 110 -1.35 4.46 -0.91
CA PRO A 110 -1.24 5.76 -0.26
C PRO A 110 -2.22 6.78 -0.83
N CYS A 111 -2.85 7.58 0.04
CA CYS A 111 -3.66 8.74 -0.34
C CYS A 111 -2.92 9.99 0.15
N TRP A 112 -2.21 10.66 -0.76
CA TRP A 112 -1.41 11.84 -0.42
C TRP A 112 -2.28 13.08 -0.34
N MET A 113 -2.13 13.82 0.76
CA MET A 113 -2.88 15.04 1.03
C MET A 113 -1.96 16.18 1.43
N SER A 114 -2.29 17.40 1.04
CA SER A 114 -1.56 18.60 1.45
C SER A 114 -2.49 19.71 1.92
N LEU A 115 -1.97 20.56 2.79
CA LEU A 115 -2.64 21.72 3.36
C LEU A 115 -1.75 22.96 3.24
N ASP A 116 -2.29 24.05 2.67
CA ASP A 116 -1.72 25.38 2.87
C ASP A 116 -1.95 25.80 4.33
N LEU A 117 -0.84 25.99 5.06
CA LEU A 117 -0.85 26.28 6.49
C LEU A 117 -1.48 27.66 6.81
N GLN A 118 -1.66 28.55 5.84
CA GLN A 118 -2.38 29.80 6.03
C GLN A 118 -3.91 29.60 6.07
N THR A 119 -4.42 28.53 5.46
CA THR A 119 -5.85 28.26 5.36
C THR A 119 -6.35 27.21 6.35
N ILE A 120 -5.49 26.76 7.28
CA ILE A 120 -5.85 25.73 8.25
C ILE A 120 -7.08 26.12 9.07
N ASN A 121 -8.02 25.18 9.18
CA ASN A 121 -9.16 25.32 10.06
C ASN A 121 -8.85 24.78 11.46
N THR A 122 -8.77 25.66 12.45
CA THR A 122 -8.51 25.31 13.86
C THR A 122 -9.72 25.48 14.78
N GLY A 123 -10.89 25.85 14.23
CA GLY A 123 -12.10 26.20 14.99
C GLY A 123 -12.83 25.03 15.66
N PHE A 124 -12.13 23.95 15.98
CA PHE A 124 -12.71 22.74 16.56
C PHE A 124 -12.62 22.78 18.09
N PRO A 125 -13.70 22.37 18.81
CA PRO A 125 -13.67 22.31 20.25
C PRO A 125 -12.63 21.30 20.73
N LEU A 126 -11.83 21.72 21.72
CA LEU A 126 -10.85 20.86 22.37
C LEU A 126 -11.50 20.21 23.61
N PRO A 127 -11.25 18.93 23.89
CA PRO A 127 -11.60 18.33 25.17
C PRO A 127 -10.99 19.11 26.34
N GLU A 128 -11.77 19.30 27.40
CA GLU A 128 -11.25 19.81 28.66
C GLU A 128 -10.14 18.89 29.19
N GLY A 129 -9.07 19.48 29.72
CA GLY A 129 -7.91 18.74 30.23
C GLY A 129 -6.97 18.17 29.16
N LEU A 130 -7.17 18.49 27.88
CA LEU A 130 -6.23 18.15 26.81
C LEU A 130 -5.06 19.13 26.79
N HIS A 131 -3.84 18.60 26.90
CA HIS A 131 -2.60 19.33 26.76
C HIS A 131 -1.78 18.74 25.61
N ILE A 132 -1.28 19.58 24.71
CA ILE A 132 -0.45 19.16 23.58
C ILE A 132 0.89 19.88 23.69
N ALA A 133 1.99 19.14 23.55
CA ALA A 133 3.34 19.68 23.64
C ALA A 133 4.27 19.02 22.62
N ALA A 134 5.26 19.80 22.17
CA ALA A 134 6.44 19.28 21.49
C ALA A 134 7.23 18.42 22.49
N ASP A 135 7.44 17.15 22.18
CA ASP A 135 8.05 16.18 23.09
C ASP A 135 8.73 15.06 22.30
N ASN A 136 10.06 15.13 22.22
CA ASN A 136 10.92 14.12 21.60
C ASN A 136 11.46 13.09 22.60
N GLU A 137 11.31 13.32 23.90
CA GLU A 137 12.02 12.55 24.94
C GLU A 137 11.16 11.43 25.54
N THR A 138 9.84 11.64 25.65
CA THR A 138 8.97 10.68 26.34
C THR A 138 8.97 9.31 25.65
N PRO A 139 9.21 8.20 26.37
CA PRO A 139 9.21 6.87 25.79
C PRO A 139 7.79 6.35 25.53
N LEU A 140 7.32 6.50 24.30
CA LEU A 140 5.97 6.12 23.90
C LEU A 140 5.77 4.60 23.73
N HIS A 141 6.83 3.83 23.47
CA HIS A 141 6.77 2.37 23.31
C HIS A 141 6.20 1.63 24.52
N THR A 142 6.17 2.28 25.68
CA THR A 142 5.56 1.77 26.92
C THR A 142 4.02 1.80 26.89
N ILE A 143 3.42 2.54 25.95
CA ILE A 143 1.97 2.72 25.82
C ILE A 143 1.45 1.80 24.71
N THR A 144 1.15 0.54 25.06
CA THR A 144 0.77 -0.51 24.09
C THR A 144 -0.43 -0.15 23.21
N ALA A 145 -1.39 0.60 23.74
CA ALA A 145 -2.59 0.99 22.99
C ALA A 145 -2.36 2.18 22.02
N LEU A 146 -1.22 2.86 22.10
CA LEU A 146 -0.93 4.03 21.27
C LEU A 146 -0.43 3.56 19.89
N PRO A 147 -1.15 3.87 18.79
CA PRO A 147 -0.71 3.51 17.46
C PRO A 147 0.67 4.10 17.15
N TYR A 148 1.51 3.34 16.43
CA TYR A 148 2.84 3.76 15.98
C TYR A 148 3.88 3.99 17.08
N ALA A 149 3.61 3.55 18.31
CA ALA A 149 4.49 3.79 19.46
C ALA A 149 5.57 2.70 19.65
N GLY A 150 5.34 1.49 19.14
CA GLY A 150 6.27 0.36 19.26
C GLY A 150 7.33 0.29 18.17
N ASP A 151 8.31 -0.60 18.36
CA ASP A 151 9.47 -0.79 17.49
C ASP A 151 9.14 -1.41 16.11
N ASN A 152 7.92 -1.95 15.94
CA ASN A 152 7.47 -2.55 14.68
C ASN A 152 6.89 -1.52 13.70
N ASN A 153 7.03 -0.22 13.98
CA ASN A 153 6.57 0.83 13.09
C ASN A 153 7.51 0.98 11.88
N SER A 154 7.01 1.51 10.75
CA SER A 154 7.81 1.73 9.53
C SER A 154 8.97 2.72 9.71
N CYS A 155 9.02 3.41 10.85
CA CYS A 155 9.98 4.44 11.19
C CYS A 155 10.46 4.21 12.63
N SER A 156 11.76 4.26 12.84
CA SER A 156 12.41 3.98 14.13
C SER A 156 12.02 4.98 15.22
N THR A 157 12.09 4.49 16.45
CA THR A 157 12.13 5.29 17.67
C THR A 157 13.44 6.10 17.81
N GLY A 158 14.32 6.09 16.80
CA GLY A 158 15.49 6.94 16.78
C GLY A 158 15.22 8.31 16.15
N LEU A 159 14.20 8.44 15.29
CA LEU A 159 13.89 9.69 14.57
C LEU A 159 13.63 10.87 15.51
N GLN A 160 13.05 10.64 16.68
CA GLN A 160 12.84 11.71 17.66
C GLN A 160 14.14 12.31 18.24
N HIS A 161 15.26 11.59 18.19
CA HIS A 161 16.54 12.06 18.72
C HIS A 161 17.36 12.82 17.67
N GLU A 162 16.85 12.94 16.44
CA GLU A 162 17.44 13.80 15.42
C GLU A 162 17.30 15.28 15.77
N ASP A 163 18.03 16.11 15.04
CA ASP A 163 17.94 17.56 15.19
C ASP A 163 16.47 18.02 15.09
N GLN A 164 16.02 18.80 16.07
CA GLN A 164 14.68 19.39 16.11
C GLN A 164 14.42 20.31 14.90
N ALA A 165 15.47 20.77 14.22
CA ALA A 165 15.37 21.47 12.95
C ALA A 165 14.90 20.56 11.79
N GLN A 166 15.06 19.25 11.92
CA GLN A 166 14.69 18.24 10.92
C GLN A 166 13.46 17.42 11.35
N VAL A 167 13.33 17.08 12.63
CA VAL A 167 12.24 16.24 13.15
C VAL A 167 11.66 16.78 14.46
N GLN A 168 10.33 16.88 14.55
CA GLN A 168 9.66 17.27 15.80
C GLN A 168 8.47 16.35 16.09
N ARG A 169 8.48 15.67 17.23
CA ARG A 169 7.33 14.90 17.72
C ARG A 169 6.46 15.76 18.62
N PHE A 170 5.16 15.53 18.56
CA PHE A 170 4.17 16.05 19.48
C PHE A 170 3.46 14.91 20.19
N VAL A 171 3.13 15.13 21.47
CA VAL A 171 2.28 14.24 22.26
C VAL A 171 1.06 15.01 22.75
N ALA A 172 -0.07 14.33 22.87
CA ALA A 172 -1.25 14.86 23.54
C ALA A 172 -1.54 14.06 24.81
N ALA A 173 -1.62 14.75 25.93
CA ALA A 173 -2.03 14.21 27.22
C ALA A 173 -3.44 14.69 27.58
N LEU A 174 -4.35 13.76 27.86
CA LEU A 174 -5.68 14.05 28.38
C LEU A 174 -5.69 13.75 29.88
N ASN A 175 -5.91 14.76 30.71
CA ASN A 175 -5.89 14.64 32.18
C ASN A 175 -4.58 14.01 32.71
N GLY A 176 -3.45 14.35 32.09
CA GLY A 176 -2.11 13.85 32.46
C GLY A 176 -1.72 12.49 31.86
N THR A 177 -2.61 11.81 31.12
CA THR A 177 -2.28 10.55 30.43
C THR A 177 -2.07 10.78 28.94
N ILE A 178 -0.96 10.30 28.38
CA ILE A 178 -0.69 10.39 26.94
C ILE A 178 -1.66 9.51 26.16
N VAL A 179 -2.37 10.12 25.22
CA VAL A 179 -3.43 9.49 24.43
C VAL A 179 -3.23 9.64 22.92
N ALA A 180 -2.32 10.50 22.47
CA ALA A 180 -2.02 10.67 21.06
C ALA A 180 -0.57 11.11 20.79
N GLN A 181 -0.11 10.85 19.57
CA GLN A 181 1.17 11.32 19.06
C GLN A 181 1.11 11.69 17.57
N THR A 182 2.09 12.45 17.12
CA THR A 182 2.41 12.67 15.70
C THR A 182 3.88 13.09 15.58
N LEU A 183 4.47 12.86 14.41
CA LEU A 183 5.84 13.25 14.07
C LEU A 183 5.82 14.21 12.87
N LEU A 184 6.56 15.30 12.95
CA LEU A 184 6.88 16.18 11.82
C LEU A 184 8.26 15.84 11.28
N LEU A 185 8.37 15.77 9.96
CA LEU A 185 9.62 15.77 9.21
C LEU A 185 9.68 16.99 8.29
N PHE A 186 10.72 17.80 8.47
CA PHE A 186 11.01 18.96 7.65
C PHE A 186 11.92 18.54 6.49
N GLY A 187 11.31 18.16 5.37
CA GLY A 187 11.95 17.49 4.22
C GLY A 187 11.26 17.87 2.90
N GLY A 188 11.94 17.78 1.75
CA GLY A 188 11.35 18.08 0.43
C GLY A 188 10.72 19.48 0.26
N GLY A 189 11.04 20.45 1.11
CA GLY A 189 10.46 21.79 1.10
C GLY A 189 9.07 21.92 1.74
N VAL A 190 8.58 20.85 2.38
CA VAL A 190 7.27 20.76 3.06
C VAL A 190 7.42 20.18 4.48
N ALA A 191 6.38 20.32 5.30
CA ALA A 191 6.31 19.68 6.61
C ALA A 191 5.51 18.36 6.51
N GLY A 192 6.19 17.23 6.47
CA GLY A 192 5.57 15.90 6.44
C GLY A 192 5.07 15.50 7.82
N ILE A 193 3.82 15.04 7.92
CA ILE A 193 3.18 14.57 9.14
C ILE A 193 3.07 13.05 9.07
N TYR A 194 3.68 12.38 10.06
CA TYR A 194 3.77 10.94 10.18
C TYR A 194 3.29 10.47 11.55
N ASN A 195 3.02 9.17 11.68
CA ASN A 195 2.71 8.51 12.96
C ASN A 195 1.54 9.14 13.74
N VAL A 196 0.52 9.66 13.04
CA VAL A 196 -0.69 10.22 13.69
C VAL A 196 -1.46 9.09 14.36
N GLY A 197 -1.36 8.98 15.68
CA GLY A 197 -1.97 7.91 16.46
C GLY A 197 -2.82 8.45 17.60
N VAL A 198 -4.01 7.89 17.80
CA VAL A 198 -4.86 8.14 18.99
C VAL A 198 -5.28 6.79 19.57
N VAL A 199 -5.09 6.62 20.89
CA VAL A 199 -5.51 5.40 21.61
C VAL A 199 -7.02 5.15 21.39
N PRO A 200 -7.48 3.89 21.24
CA PRO A 200 -8.87 3.57 20.92
C PRO A 200 -9.92 4.28 21.79
N GLU A 201 -9.68 4.35 23.11
CA GLU A 201 -10.61 4.88 24.12
C GLU A 201 -10.74 6.42 24.07
N ALA A 202 -9.83 7.10 23.36
CA ALA A 202 -9.79 8.54 23.20
C ALA A 202 -10.24 9.00 21.79
N ARG A 203 -10.58 8.07 20.89
CA ARG A 203 -11.08 8.39 19.53
C ARG A 203 -12.46 9.06 19.57
N GLY A 204 -12.80 9.75 18.49
CA GLY A 204 -14.09 10.46 18.35
C GLY A 204 -14.24 11.74 19.17
N LYS A 205 -13.21 12.13 19.95
CA LYS A 205 -13.23 13.31 20.84
C LYS A 205 -12.53 14.54 20.26
N GLY A 206 -12.16 14.52 18.97
CA GLY A 206 -11.45 15.63 18.32
C GLY A 206 -9.93 15.68 18.57
N ILE A 207 -9.35 14.77 19.35
CA ILE A 207 -7.91 14.75 19.71
C ILE A 207 -7.01 14.63 18.47
N GLY A 208 -7.38 13.80 17.49
CA GLY A 208 -6.62 13.69 16.23
C GLY A 208 -6.55 15.01 15.47
N LYS A 209 -7.64 15.78 15.44
CA LYS A 209 -7.64 17.13 14.85
C LYS A 209 -6.76 18.08 15.63
N ALA A 210 -6.84 18.03 16.96
CA ALA A 210 -6.09 18.91 17.85
C ALA A 210 -4.57 18.72 17.69
N ILE A 211 -4.07 17.49 17.70
CA ILE A 211 -2.64 17.23 17.62
C ILE A 211 -2.06 17.55 16.24
N VAL A 212 -2.80 17.27 15.16
CA VAL A 212 -2.40 17.64 13.79
C VAL A 212 -2.43 19.17 13.62
N SER A 213 -3.41 19.85 14.22
CA SER A 213 -3.46 21.32 14.22
C SER A 213 -2.23 21.91 14.90
N ALA A 214 -1.85 21.39 16.08
CA ALA A 214 -0.65 21.84 16.78
C ALA A 214 0.62 21.65 15.93
N ALA A 215 0.76 20.49 15.27
CA ALA A 215 1.87 20.22 14.37
C ALA A 215 1.91 21.19 13.16
N CYS A 216 0.75 21.46 12.54
CA CYS A 216 0.63 22.40 11.44
C CYS A 216 0.98 23.85 11.85
N LEU A 217 0.50 24.29 13.02
CA LEU A 217 0.80 25.62 13.55
C LEU A 217 2.30 25.78 13.83
N TYR A 218 2.93 24.75 14.41
CA TYR A 218 4.38 24.73 14.64
C TYR A 218 5.17 24.78 13.31
N ALA A 219 4.77 23.99 12.31
CA ALA A 219 5.40 24.03 10.99
C ALA A 219 5.31 25.43 10.36
N ARG A 220 4.16 26.11 10.53
CA ARG A 220 3.96 27.49 10.07
C ARG A 220 4.87 28.48 10.78
N GLU A 221 5.04 28.34 12.09
CA GLU A 221 5.97 29.16 12.89
C GLU A 221 7.43 28.97 12.44
N LYS A 222 7.79 27.76 11.98
CA LYS A 222 9.08 27.45 11.36
C LYS A 222 9.24 27.97 9.93
N GLY A 223 8.22 28.62 9.37
CA GLY A 223 8.25 29.24 8.05
C GLY A 223 7.79 28.33 6.90
N TYR A 224 7.35 27.09 7.17
CA TYR A 224 6.80 26.22 6.14
C TYR A 224 5.43 26.74 5.67
N HIS A 225 5.16 26.57 4.38
CA HIS A 225 3.89 26.99 3.78
C HIS A 225 2.91 25.83 3.62
N TYR A 226 3.43 24.62 3.40
CA TYR A 226 2.62 23.43 3.20
C TYR A 226 2.97 22.35 4.21
N ALA A 227 1.93 21.70 4.74
CA ALA A 227 2.05 20.40 5.39
C ALA A 227 1.53 19.30 4.47
N THR A 228 2.06 18.09 4.63
CA THR A 228 1.64 16.91 3.87
C THR A 228 1.55 15.67 4.73
N LEU A 229 0.72 14.71 4.31
CA LEU A 229 0.58 13.39 4.92
C LEU A 229 0.06 12.37 3.91
N ASN A 230 0.12 11.10 4.27
CA ASN A 230 -0.71 10.06 3.67
C ASN A 230 -1.87 9.70 4.61
N ALA A 231 -3.09 9.61 4.08
CA ALA A 231 -4.28 9.27 4.83
C ALA A 231 -4.70 7.81 4.61
N ASN A 232 -5.19 7.16 5.67
CA ASN A 232 -5.99 5.95 5.55
C ASN A 232 -7.50 6.32 5.54
N PRO A 233 -8.42 5.39 5.23
CA PRO A 233 -9.86 5.68 5.16
C PRO A 233 -10.44 6.29 6.44
N MET A 234 -9.92 5.90 7.62
CA MET A 234 -10.36 6.44 8.91
C MET A 234 -9.85 7.87 9.16
N GLY A 235 -8.63 8.19 8.71
CA GLY A 235 -7.97 9.47 8.93
C GLY A 235 -8.37 10.53 7.92
N ARG A 236 -8.67 10.16 6.67
CA ARG A 236 -8.99 11.11 5.61
C ARG A 236 -10.10 12.13 5.99
N PRO A 237 -11.26 11.72 6.56
CA PRO A 237 -12.29 12.68 6.97
C PRO A 237 -11.85 13.64 8.07
N VAL A 238 -10.88 13.24 8.90
CA VAL A 238 -10.29 14.08 9.95
C VAL A 238 -9.44 15.19 9.34
N TYR A 239 -8.61 14.85 8.35
CA TYR A 239 -7.71 15.79 7.70
C TYR A 239 -8.45 16.76 6.77
N GLU A 240 -9.47 16.29 6.05
CA GLU A 240 -10.32 17.14 5.20
C GLU A 240 -11.00 18.26 6.03
N GLN A 241 -11.43 17.97 7.26
CA GLN A 241 -11.99 18.99 8.17
C GLN A 241 -10.98 20.07 8.56
N LEU A 242 -9.69 19.74 8.68
CA LEU A 242 -8.62 20.70 8.95
C LEU A 242 -8.25 21.53 7.71
N GLY A 243 -8.71 21.13 6.52
CA GLY A 243 -8.48 21.80 5.25
C GLY A 243 -7.51 21.06 4.32
N PHE A 244 -7.00 19.89 4.69
CA PHE A 244 -6.16 19.09 3.78
C PHE A 244 -6.95 18.71 2.53
N GLN A 245 -6.32 18.86 1.38
CA GLN A 245 -6.86 18.48 0.08
C GLN A 245 -6.12 17.25 -0.45
N TRP A 246 -6.84 16.40 -1.18
CA TRP A 246 -6.23 15.30 -1.92
C TRP A 246 -5.33 15.84 -3.02
N ILE A 247 -4.12 15.28 -3.13
CA ILE A 247 -3.13 15.65 -4.12
C ILE A 247 -3.01 14.55 -5.18
N GLY A 248 -2.94 13.30 -4.74
CA GLY A 248 -2.78 12.14 -5.60
C GLY A 248 -2.72 10.85 -4.78
N ASP A 249 -2.85 9.73 -5.46
CA ASP A 249 -2.63 8.43 -4.83
C ASP A 249 -1.19 7.95 -5.08
N GLY A 250 -0.74 7.00 -4.27
CA GLY A 250 0.53 6.31 -4.46
C GLY A 250 0.32 4.84 -4.79
N LEU A 251 1.42 4.16 -5.07
CA LEU A 251 1.45 2.71 -5.23
C LEU A 251 2.50 2.13 -4.28
N THR A 252 2.21 0.97 -3.71
CA THR A 252 3.22 0.21 -2.98
C THR A 252 3.28 -1.24 -3.43
N TRP A 253 4.45 -1.85 -3.25
CA TRP A 253 4.68 -3.27 -3.49
C TRP A 253 5.55 -3.85 -2.39
N TRP A 254 5.32 -5.11 -2.02
CA TRP A 254 5.98 -5.70 -0.86
C TRP A 254 6.49 -7.13 -1.10
N ILE A 255 7.64 -7.41 -0.50
CA ILE A 255 8.09 -8.74 -0.11
C ILE A 255 8.04 -8.78 1.41
N THR A 256 7.29 -9.72 1.98
CA THR A 256 7.02 -9.79 3.43
C THR A 256 7.44 -11.10 4.08
N ASP A 257 8.07 -12.00 3.31
CA ASP A 257 8.56 -13.30 3.74
C ASP A 257 9.98 -13.53 3.19
N ASP A 258 10.53 -14.72 3.43
CA ASP A 258 11.88 -15.10 3.00
C ASP A 258 11.96 -15.59 1.54
N ARG A 259 10.99 -15.26 0.67
CA ARG A 259 10.89 -15.84 -0.69
C ARG A 259 12.11 -15.60 -1.57
N LEU A 260 12.86 -14.53 -1.35
CA LEU A 260 14.11 -14.29 -2.09
C LEU A 260 15.19 -15.33 -1.75
N GLN A 261 15.07 -16.00 -0.60
CA GLN A 261 15.96 -17.07 -0.18
C GLN A 261 15.32 -18.44 -0.41
N SER A 262 14.06 -18.62 -0.03
CA SER A 262 13.38 -19.93 -0.08
C SER A 262 12.92 -20.33 -1.49
N ARG A 263 12.60 -19.36 -2.36
CA ARG A 263 12.11 -19.59 -3.73
C ARG A 263 12.43 -18.41 -4.67
N PRO A 264 13.72 -18.08 -4.89
CA PRO A 264 14.10 -16.90 -5.64
C PRO A 264 13.57 -16.91 -7.08
N PRO A 265 13.26 -15.73 -7.65
CA PRO A 265 12.92 -15.62 -9.06
C PRO A 265 14.11 -16.07 -9.92
N ASP A 266 13.86 -16.94 -10.91
CA ASP A 266 14.86 -17.34 -11.89
C ASP A 266 14.84 -16.41 -13.12
N ALA A 267 15.96 -16.30 -13.83
CA ALA A 267 16.11 -15.34 -14.93
C ALA A 267 15.12 -15.58 -16.07
N ALA A 268 14.83 -16.84 -16.41
CA ALA A 268 13.91 -17.19 -17.49
C ALA A 268 12.46 -16.88 -17.11
N GLY A 269 12.04 -17.25 -15.90
CA GLY A 269 10.72 -16.92 -15.34
C GLY A 269 10.51 -15.41 -15.20
N THR A 270 11.54 -14.67 -14.77
CA THR A 270 11.49 -13.21 -14.67
C THR A 270 11.30 -12.57 -16.05
N ALA A 271 12.07 -12.99 -17.06
CA ALA A 271 11.95 -12.46 -18.42
C ALA A 271 10.59 -12.78 -19.05
N LEU A 272 10.05 -13.98 -18.83
CA LEU A 272 8.70 -14.36 -19.26
C LEU A 272 7.64 -13.47 -18.58
N ALA A 273 7.70 -13.32 -17.25
CA ALA A 273 6.76 -12.50 -16.49
C ALA A 273 6.81 -11.02 -16.94
N GLU A 274 8.00 -10.47 -17.19
CA GLU A 274 8.12 -9.12 -17.74
C GLU A 274 7.47 -8.98 -19.11
N ALA A 275 7.71 -9.93 -20.02
CA ALA A 275 7.10 -9.92 -21.35
C ALA A 275 5.57 -9.98 -21.26
N VAL A 276 5.03 -10.80 -20.35
CA VAL A 276 3.60 -10.86 -20.07
C VAL A 276 3.07 -9.53 -19.54
N GLY A 277 3.65 -9.00 -18.46
CA GLY A 277 3.14 -7.79 -17.80
C GLY A 277 3.30 -6.52 -18.64
N LYS A 278 4.31 -6.46 -19.52
CA LYS A 278 4.50 -5.37 -20.50
C LYS A 278 3.63 -5.53 -21.75
N GLY A 279 3.06 -6.71 -21.99
CA GLY A 279 2.36 -7.02 -23.24
C GLY A 279 3.30 -7.14 -24.45
N ASP A 280 4.57 -7.50 -24.23
CA ASP A 280 5.57 -7.64 -25.29
C ASP A 280 5.41 -8.97 -26.03
N MET A 281 4.54 -8.98 -27.03
CA MET A 281 4.23 -10.17 -27.84
C MET A 281 5.45 -10.69 -28.61
N ALA A 282 6.41 -9.83 -28.96
CA ALA A 282 7.62 -10.23 -29.67
C ALA A 282 8.54 -11.02 -28.73
N ALA A 283 8.71 -10.55 -27.50
CA ALA A 283 9.46 -11.27 -26.48
C ALA A 283 8.78 -12.59 -26.08
N LEU A 284 7.44 -12.63 -25.97
CA LEU A 284 6.69 -13.84 -25.63
C LEU A 284 6.91 -15.00 -26.61
N ALA A 285 7.17 -14.71 -27.89
CA ALA A 285 7.43 -15.75 -28.89
C ALA A 285 8.60 -16.67 -28.52
N ALA A 286 9.57 -16.18 -27.73
CA ALA A 286 10.70 -16.98 -27.26
C ALA A 286 10.34 -18.03 -26.19
N PHE A 287 9.12 -17.99 -25.63
CA PHE A 287 8.69 -18.79 -24.49
C PHE A 287 7.60 -19.82 -24.82
N ALA A 288 7.41 -20.18 -26.09
CA ALA A 288 6.34 -21.10 -26.52
C ALA A 288 6.40 -22.51 -25.86
N GLY A 289 7.56 -22.92 -25.35
CA GLY A 289 7.74 -24.20 -24.63
C GLY A 289 7.88 -24.07 -23.11
N ALA A 290 7.66 -22.88 -22.53
CA ALA A 290 7.77 -22.67 -21.09
C ALA A 290 6.59 -23.29 -20.33
N ASP A 291 6.80 -23.65 -19.07
CA ASP A 291 5.71 -24.02 -18.16
C ASP A 291 4.96 -22.77 -17.69
N LEU A 292 3.80 -22.51 -18.31
CA LEU A 292 3.01 -21.31 -18.06
C LEU A 292 2.16 -21.36 -16.79
N ASN A 293 2.07 -22.54 -16.14
CA ASN A 293 1.27 -22.75 -14.92
C ASN A 293 2.14 -22.84 -13.65
N LYS A 294 3.46 -22.72 -13.79
CA LYS A 294 4.37 -22.55 -12.66
C LYS A 294 4.11 -21.17 -12.01
N PRO A 295 3.75 -21.10 -10.72
CA PRO A 295 3.58 -19.83 -10.03
C PRO A 295 4.90 -19.03 -10.00
N LEU A 296 4.79 -17.71 -10.08
CA LEU A 296 5.89 -16.77 -9.86
C LEU A 296 6.41 -16.85 -8.41
N CYS A 297 7.56 -16.24 -8.13
CA CYS A 297 8.13 -16.16 -6.78
C CYS A 297 7.13 -15.60 -5.73
N ASN A 298 6.24 -14.72 -6.18
CA ASN A 298 5.17 -14.15 -5.36
C ASN A 298 3.89 -14.99 -5.29
N GLY A 299 3.86 -16.18 -5.89
CA GLY A 299 2.70 -17.07 -5.95
C GLY A 299 1.67 -16.75 -7.04
N MET A 300 1.81 -15.64 -7.76
CA MET A 300 0.90 -15.29 -8.84
C MET A 300 1.06 -16.23 -10.04
N GLN A 301 -0.04 -16.51 -10.72
CA GLN A 301 -0.02 -17.12 -12.05
C GLN A 301 0.31 -16.06 -13.12
N LEU A 302 0.87 -16.49 -14.26
CA LEU A 302 1.14 -15.57 -15.38
C LEU A 302 -0.14 -14.91 -15.91
N LEU A 303 -1.28 -15.62 -15.87
CA LEU A 303 -2.54 -15.04 -16.31
C LEU A 303 -3.07 -13.98 -15.33
N GLU A 304 -2.87 -14.17 -14.03
CA GLU A 304 -3.18 -13.17 -13.01
C GLU A 304 -2.31 -11.92 -13.21
N LEU A 305 -1.02 -12.10 -13.56
CA LEU A 305 -0.13 -10.99 -13.91
C LEU A 305 -0.63 -10.24 -15.17
N ALA A 306 -1.00 -10.95 -16.22
CA ALA A 306 -1.54 -10.35 -17.44
C ALA A 306 -2.83 -9.56 -17.15
N ALA A 307 -3.73 -10.11 -16.33
CA ALA A 307 -4.95 -9.45 -15.91
C ALA A 307 -4.67 -8.20 -15.05
N HIS A 308 -3.73 -8.30 -14.10
CA HIS A 308 -3.33 -7.20 -13.24
C HIS A 308 -2.75 -6.02 -14.04
N CYS A 309 -1.86 -6.31 -15.00
CA CYS A 309 -1.22 -5.28 -15.84
C CYS A 309 -2.09 -4.85 -17.04
N GLY A 310 -3.32 -5.36 -17.18
CA GLY A 310 -4.23 -4.98 -18.26
C GLY A 310 -3.78 -5.42 -19.65
N GLN A 311 -3.21 -6.62 -19.79
CA GLN A 311 -2.62 -7.15 -21.02
C GLN A 311 -3.44 -8.28 -21.65
N PRO A 312 -4.57 -7.99 -22.33
CA PRO A 312 -5.45 -9.03 -22.89
C PRO A 312 -4.79 -9.85 -24.00
N ALA A 313 -3.94 -9.26 -24.84
CA ALA A 313 -3.24 -9.98 -25.90
C ALA A 313 -2.24 -11.01 -25.34
N ALA A 314 -1.51 -10.64 -24.28
CA ALA A 314 -0.64 -11.57 -23.57
C ALA A 314 -1.45 -12.69 -22.90
N ALA A 315 -2.60 -12.35 -22.29
CA ALA A 315 -3.49 -13.34 -21.69
C ALA A 315 -4.05 -14.34 -22.71
N GLU A 316 -4.48 -13.87 -23.89
CA GLU A 316 -4.93 -14.76 -24.97
C GLU A 316 -3.81 -15.68 -25.45
N TRP A 317 -2.59 -15.16 -25.59
CA TRP A 317 -1.43 -15.96 -25.94
C TRP A 317 -1.14 -17.03 -24.89
N LEU A 318 -1.16 -16.67 -23.61
CA LEU A 318 -0.97 -17.62 -22.50
C LEU A 318 -1.99 -18.76 -22.57
N ILE A 319 -3.28 -18.44 -22.75
CA ILE A 319 -4.36 -19.44 -22.87
C ILE A 319 -4.13 -20.34 -24.09
N ALA A 320 -3.79 -19.77 -25.24
CA ALA A 320 -3.53 -20.52 -26.47
C ALA A 320 -2.34 -21.49 -26.33
N HIS A 321 -1.44 -21.25 -25.38
CA HIS A 321 -0.28 -22.08 -25.07
C HIS A 321 -0.46 -22.92 -23.79
N GLY A 322 -1.69 -23.05 -23.29
CA GLY A 322 -2.03 -23.98 -22.21
C GLY A 322 -1.96 -23.43 -20.78
N ALA A 323 -1.91 -22.11 -20.61
CA ALA A 323 -2.10 -21.50 -19.29
C ALA A 323 -3.56 -21.64 -18.84
N ALA A 324 -3.75 -22.01 -17.57
CA ALA A 324 -5.07 -22.09 -16.95
C ALA A 324 -5.67 -20.69 -16.77
N CYS A 325 -6.96 -20.55 -17.09
CA CYS A 325 -7.73 -19.32 -16.92
C CYS A 325 -8.82 -19.51 -15.87
N SER A 326 -8.76 -18.72 -14.80
CA SER A 326 -9.82 -18.70 -13.79
C SER A 326 -10.98 -17.78 -14.21
N ALA A 327 -12.14 -17.96 -13.59
CA ALA A 327 -13.26 -17.04 -13.75
C ALA A 327 -12.88 -15.59 -13.36
N LEU A 328 -12.04 -15.43 -12.33
CA LEU A 328 -11.56 -14.13 -11.88
C LEU A 328 -10.61 -13.47 -12.89
N ASP A 329 -9.71 -14.24 -13.51
CA ASP A 329 -8.80 -13.71 -14.55
C ASP A 329 -9.60 -13.17 -15.73
N ALA A 330 -10.53 -13.98 -16.24
CA ALA A 330 -11.42 -13.58 -17.32
C ALA A 330 -12.24 -12.33 -16.94
N TRP A 331 -12.74 -12.25 -15.71
CA TRP A 331 -13.48 -11.09 -15.23
C TRP A 331 -12.62 -9.82 -15.20
N ASN A 332 -11.41 -9.90 -14.61
CA ASN A 332 -10.50 -8.77 -14.51
C ASN A 332 -10.01 -8.27 -15.89
N LEU A 333 -9.93 -9.16 -16.88
CA LEU A 333 -9.64 -8.83 -18.28
C LEU A 333 -10.85 -8.27 -19.05
N GLY A 334 -12.02 -8.15 -18.40
CA GLY A 334 -13.25 -7.65 -19.02
C GLY A 334 -14.01 -8.69 -19.84
N TRP A 335 -13.59 -9.96 -19.83
CA TRP A 335 -14.20 -11.07 -20.58
C TRP A 335 -15.36 -11.71 -19.80
N LYS A 336 -16.40 -10.93 -19.51
CA LYS A 336 -17.53 -11.35 -18.66
C LYS A 336 -18.21 -12.64 -19.14
N ASP A 337 -18.42 -12.78 -20.45
CA ASP A 337 -19.03 -13.98 -21.02
C ASP A 337 -18.15 -15.22 -20.85
N ARG A 338 -16.83 -15.07 -20.95
CA ARG A 338 -15.87 -16.15 -20.70
C ARG A 338 -15.86 -16.54 -19.22
N ALA A 339 -15.87 -15.56 -18.31
CA ALA A 339 -15.97 -15.83 -16.87
C ALA A 339 -17.24 -16.62 -16.53
N ALA A 340 -18.38 -16.22 -17.10
CA ALA A 340 -19.65 -16.94 -16.93
C ALA A 340 -19.62 -18.36 -17.54
N ALA A 341 -19.03 -18.52 -18.72
CA ALA A 341 -18.87 -19.82 -19.35
C ALA A 341 -17.99 -20.77 -18.52
N LEU A 342 -16.88 -20.28 -17.95
CA LEU A 342 -15.99 -21.06 -17.08
C LEU A 342 -16.73 -21.57 -15.83
N LEU A 343 -17.54 -20.72 -15.20
CA LEU A 343 -18.35 -21.11 -14.03
C LEU A 343 -19.49 -22.06 -14.40
N ALA A 344 -20.09 -21.90 -15.59
CA ALA A 344 -21.13 -22.81 -16.06
C ALA A 344 -20.58 -24.20 -16.39
N GLU A 345 -19.37 -24.28 -16.95
CA GLU A 345 -18.69 -25.54 -17.26
C GLU A 345 -18.20 -26.25 -15.98
N ASN A 346 -17.65 -25.48 -15.03
CA ASN A 346 -17.18 -26.00 -13.75
C ASN A 346 -17.67 -25.12 -12.58
N PRO A 347 -18.87 -25.39 -12.03
CA PRO A 347 -19.42 -24.61 -10.92
C PRO A 347 -18.54 -24.57 -9.66
N ALA A 348 -17.71 -25.60 -9.43
CA ALA A 348 -16.81 -25.62 -8.28
C ALA A 348 -15.72 -24.51 -8.32
N GLU A 349 -15.42 -23.96 -9.51
CA GLU A 349 -14.47 -22.85 -9.68
C GLU A 349 -14.88 -21.59 -8.92
N VAL A 350 -16.17 -21.40 -8.63
CA VAL A 350 -16.64 -20.24 -7.83
C VAL A 350 -16.01 -20.20 -6.43
N ASN A 351 -15.63 -21.37 -5.90
CA ASN A 351 -15.03 -21.56 -4.58
C ASN A 351 -13.50 -21.63 -4.64
N ARG A 352 -12.88 -21.41 -5.80
CA ARG A 352 -11.42 -21.32 -5.92
C ARG A 352 -10.88 -20.25 -4.98
N LEU A 353 -9.76 -20.56 -4.34
CA LEU A 353 -9.09 -19.68 -3.38
C LEU A 353 -7.98 -18.89 -4.08
N TYR A 354 -8.01 -17.57 -3.93
CA TYR A 354 -7.09 -16.63 -4.57
C TYR A 354 -6.18 -15.95 -3.54
N GLY A 355 -4.91 -15.75 -3.94
CA GLY A 355 -3.93 -14.97 -3.19
C GLY A 355 -3.65 -15.48 -1.77
N ASN A 356 -2.93 -14.68 -0.98
CA ASN A 356 -2.53 -15.08 0.38
C ASN A 356 -3.72 -15.15 1.35
N PHE A 357 -4.75 -14.33 1.15
CA PHE A 357 -5.97 -14.37 1.96
C PHE A 357 -6.83 -15.61 1.69
N GLN A 358 -6.55 -16.36 0.61
CA GLN A 358 -7.37 -17.50 0.20
C GLN A 358 -8.84 -17.08 -0.01
N TYR A 359 -9.05 -15.94 -0.67
CA TYR A 359 -10.37 -15.41 -0.97
C TYR A 359 -11.08 -16.26 -2.03
N THR A 360 -12.39 -16.49 -1.87
CA THR A 360 -13.23 -16.99 -2.96
C THR A 360 -13.60 -15.87 -3.94
N LEU A 361 -14.22 -16.20 -5.08
CA LEU A 361 -14.71 -15.19 -6.03
C LEU A 361 -15.66 -14.18 -5.37
N LEU A 362 -16.49 -14.65 -4.42
CA LEU A 362 -17.42 -13.81 -3.69
C LEU A 362 -16.73 -12.88 -2.68
N HIS A 363 -15.63 -13.33 -2.03
CA HIS A 363 -14.81 -12.44 -1.18
C HIS A 363 -14.22 -11.30 -2.01
N VAL A 364 -13.67 -11.61 -3.20
CA VAL A 364 -13.12 -10.59 -4.10
C VAL A 364 -14.19 -9.60 -4.56
N ALA A 365 -15.41 -10.07 -4.85
CA ALA A 365 -16.54 -9.20 -5.18
C ALA A 365 -16.89 -8.24 -4.04
N VAL A 366 -16.89 -8.73 -2.80
CA VAL A 366 -17.16 -7.93 -1.59
C VAL A 366 -16.07 -6.88 -1.36
N GLU A 367 -14.79 -7.28 -1.44
CA GLU A 367 -13.64 -6.40 -1.28
C GLU A 367 -13.71 -5.22 -2.26
N LYS A 368 -13.90 -5.53 -3.54
CA LYS A 368 -13.99 -4.55 -4.63
C LYS A 368 -15.33 -3.80 -4.70
N ASN A 369 -16.31 -4.18 -3.88
CA ASN A 369 -17.70 -3.73 -3.99
C ASN A 369 -18.29 -3.92 -5.41
N ASP A 370 -17.91 -5.01 -6.08
CA ASP A 370 -18.34 -5.33 -7.44
C ASP A 370 -19.65 -6.13 -7.41
N ILE A 371 -20.75 -5.40 -7.54
CA ILE A 371 -22.11 -5.97 -7.54
C ILE A 371 -22.30 -6.99 -8.67
N ALA A 372 -21.71 -6.76 -9.83
CA ALA A 372 -21.88 -7.63 -10.98
C ALA A 372 -21.10 -8.94 -10.81
N LEU A 373 -19.90 -8.87 -10.24
CA LEU A 373 -19.13 -10.06 -9.88
C LEU A 373 -19.82 -10.86 -8.77
N ALA A 374 -20.39 -10.17 -7.77
CA ALA A 374 -21.15 -10.82 -6.70
C ALA A 374 -22.37 -11.58 -7.27
N GLN A 375 -23.09 -10.96 -8.21
CA GLN A 375 -24.22 -11.59 -8.89
C GLN A 375 -23.79 -12.83 -9.69
N LEU A 376 -22.67 -12.74 -10.41
CA LEU A 376 -22.10 -13.85 -11.16
C LEU A 376 -21.71 -15.00 -10.21
N ALA A 377 -20.97 -14.69 -9.15
CA ALA A 377 -20.55 -15.68 -8.16
C ALA A 377 -21.76 -16.39 -7.53
N LEU A 378 -22.77 -15.65 -7.07
CA LEU A 378 -23.99 -16.22 -6.49
C LEU A 378 -24.77 -17.10 -7.47
N SER A 379 -24.78 -16.75 -8.76
CA SER A 379 -25.44 -17.56 -9.80
C SER A 379 -24.78 -18.93 -10.03
N ALA A 380 -23.49 -19.07 -9.69
CA ALA A 380 -22.72 -20.30 -9.83
C ALA A 380 -22.79 -21.22 -8.59
N GLY A 381 -23.49 -20.81 -7.53
CA GLY A 381 -23.74 -21.62 -6.36
C GLY A 381 -22.57 -21.71 -5.37
N PRO A 382 -22.10 -20.59 -4.78
CA PRO A 382 -20.91 -20.59 -3.93
C PRO A 382 -21.17 -21.18 -2.55
N ASP A 383 -20.11 -21.74 -1.94
CA ASP A 383 -20.12 -22.13 -0.54
C ASP A 383 -19.89 -20.88 0.34
N LEU A 384 -20.93 -20.51 1.07
CA LEU A 384 -20.93 -19.33 1.94
C LEU A 384 -20.22 -19.56 3.29
N GLN A 385 -19.81 -20.79 3.59
CA GLN A 385 -19.11 -21.13 4.83
C GLN A 385 -17.58 -21.03 4.71
N ILE A 386 -17.06 -20.89 3.48
CA ILE A 386 -15.62 -20.70 3.28
C ILE A 386 -15.21 -19.35 3.90
N THR A 387 -14.18 -19.41 4.74
CA THR A 387 -13.55 -18.26 5.38
C THR A 387 -12.19 -18.00 4.79
N ASP A 388 -11.75 -16.74 4.83
CA ASP A 388 -10.37 -16.38 4.47
C ASP A 388 -9.36 -16.93 5.49
N ALA A 389 -8.10 -17.06 5.07
CA ALA A 389 -7.04 -17.68 5.86
C ALA A 389 -6.45 -16.79 6.97
N ILE A 390 -6.77 -15.48 6.99
CA ILE A 390 -6.13 -14.51 7.89
C ILE A 390 -7.08 -14.05 8.99
N HIS A 391 -8.30 -13.71 8.63
CA HIS A 391 -9.32 -13.16 9.53
C HIS A 391 -10.43 -14.14 9.87
N GLU A 392 -10.41 -15.34 9.26
CA GLU A 392 -11.45 -16.36 9.43
C GLU A 392 -12.85 -15.81 9.14
N GLY A 393 -12.94 -14.78 8.28
CA GLY A 393 -14.19 -14.14 7.87
C GLY A 393 -14.71 -14.75 6.58
N ASN A 394 -16.00 -15.09 6.53
CA ASN A 394 -16.66 -15.44 5.28
C ASN A 394 -17.09 -14.18 4.51
N ALA A 395 -17.53 -14.34 3.27
CA ALA A 395 -17.89 -13.21 2.41
C ALA A 395 -18.99 -12.30 3.00
N LEU A 396 -19.94 -12.85 3.78
CA LEU A 396 -20.96 -12.06 4.46
C LEU A 396 -20.37 -11.22 5.60
N GLY A 397 -19.46 -11.80 6.39
CA GLY A 397 -18.72 -11.09 7.44
C GLY A 397 -17.90 -9.94 6.88
N TRP A 398 -17.22 -10.17 5.75
CA TRP A 398 -16.51 -9.12 5.02
C TRP A 398 -17.45 -8.03 4.49
N ALA A 399 -18.64 -8.39 3.99
CA ALA A 399 -19.61 -7.42 3.49
C ALA A 399 -20.12 -6.49 4.61
N TYR A 400 -20.33 -7.03 5.80
CA TYR A 400 -20.67 -6.22 6.98
C TYR A 400 -19.49 -5.33 7.40
N TYR A 401 -18.29 -5.90 7.51
CA TYR A 401 -17.11 -5.16 7.97
C TYR A 401 -16.73 -4.00 7.06
N LEU A 402 -16.83 -4.20 5.74
CA LEU A 402 -16.50 -3.19 4.72
C LEU A 402 -17.69 -2.27 4.37
N ASP A 403 -18.83 -2.38 5.06
CA ASP A 403 -20.05 -1.61 4.78
C ASP A 403 -20.49 -1.74 3.31
N ARG A 404 -20.85 -2.96 2.90
CA ARG A 404 -21.27 -3.33 1.54
C ARG A 404 -22.75 -3.75 1.50
N PRO A 405 -23.70 -2.83 1.77
CA PRO A 405 -25.10 -3.17 2.03
C PRO A 405 -25.81 -3.85 0.85
N ALA A 406 -25.44 -3.51 -0.39
CA ALA A 406 -26.02 -4.12 -1.59
C ALA A 406 -25.61 -5.60 -1.72
N ILE A 407 -24.31 -5.90 -1.57
CA ILE A 407 -23.81 -7.28 -1.66
C ILE A 407 -24.29 -8.10 -0.46
N GLU A 408 -24.33 -7.51 0.74
CA GLU A 408 -24.90 -8.13 1.94
C GLU A 408 -26.35 -8.60 1.70
N ALA A 409 -27.19 -7.72 1.13
CA ALA A 409 -28.57 -8.07 0.81
C ALA A 409 -28.67 -9.21 -0.21
N MET A 410 -27.79 -9.22 -1.22
CA MET A 410 -27.74 -10.30 -2.23
C MET A 410 -27.37 -11.65 -1.59
N ILE A 411 -26.36 -11.68 -0.71
CA ILE A 411 -25.94 -12.90 -0.02
C ILE A 411 -27.06 -13.43 0.88
N LYS A 412 -27.72 -12.55 1.66
CA LYS A 412 -28.85 -12.93 2.54
C LYS A 412 -30.06 -13.47 1.76
N ALA A 413 -30.37 -12.85 0.61
CA ALA A 413 -31.44 -13.33 -0.27
C ALA A 413 -31.11 -14.72 -0.83
N TYR A 414 -29.84 -14.95 -1.23
CA TYR A 414 -29.38 -16.25 -1.68
C TYR A 414 -29.45 -17.32 -0.57
N GLN A 415 -29.03 -17.01 0.66
CA GLN A 415 -29.17 -17.93 1.81
C GLN A 415 -30.62 -18.35 2.03
N SER A 416 -31.53 -17.36 2.03
CA SER A 416 -32.96 -17.60 2.20
C SER A 416 -33.54 -18.49 1.10
N ALA A 417 -33.09 -18.32 -0.15
CA ALA A 417 -33.52 -19.13 -1.28
C ALA A 417 -33.00 -20.58 -1.22
N GLN A 418 -31.86 -20.82 -0.57
CA GLN A 418 -31.26 -22.15 -0.39
C GLN A 418 -31.72 -22.85 0.90
N GLY A 419 -32.47 -22.16 1.78
CA GLY A 419 -32.88 -22.69 3.08
C GLY A 419 -31.74 -22.82 4.09
N LEU A 420 -30.71 -21.97 3.96
CA LEU A 420 -29.50 -21.93 4.79
C LEU A 420 -29.59 -20.90 5.92
#